data_AF-A0A8S9NYK3-F1
#
_entry.id   AF-A0A8S9NYK3-F1
#
_cell.length_a   1.000
_cell.length_b   1.000
_cell.length_c   1.000
_cell.angle_alpha   90.00
_cell.angle_beta   90.00
_cell.angle_gamma   90.00
#
_symmetry.space_group_name_H-M   'P 1'
#
loop_
_entity.id
_entity.type
_entity.pdbx_description
1 polymer ?
#
loop_
_entity_poly.entity_id
_entity_poly.type
_entity_poly.pdbx_seq_one_letter_code
_entity_poly.pdbx_strand_id
1 'polypeptide(L)'
;MDLSISALTSKIEAMQGELVEIQSYIARRQEASSSIDRHNNKSTDIHHRTSVADATNRGRLVPKMTSDMSDTHYHGEEISADTYATLRRHQFNLESLEERLQRIENTTATMKEKWRRGDEATRDFTDSTKDTKVD
;
A
#
# COMPACT_ATOMS: atom_id res chain seq x y z
N MET A 1 -12.08 -24.75 -4.88
CA MET A 1 -12.04 -23.29 -5.16
C MET A 1 -11.85 -23.17 -6.65
N ASP A 2 -12.77 -22.52 -7.36
CA ASP A 2 -12.65 -22.38 -8.81
C ASP A 2 -11.68 -21.24 -9.13
N LEU A 3 -10.64 -21.52 -9.92
CA LEU A 3 -9.53 -20.62 -10.21
C LEU A 3 -9.74 -19.96 -11.58
N SER A 4 -10.80 -19.15 -11.71
CA SER A 4 -11.01 -18.34 -12.93
C SER A 4 -10.09 -17.12 -12.95
N ILE A 5 -9.80 -16.59 -14.15
CA ILE A 5 -9.06 -15.32 -14.31
C ILE A 5 -9.77 -14.20 -13.54
N SER A 6 -11.10 -14.10 -13.64
CA SER A 6 -11.89 -13.12 -12.89
C SER A 6 -11.75 -13.25 -11.36
N ALA A 7 -11.70 -14.48 -10.83
CA ALA A 7 -11.49 -14.72 -9.40
C ALA A 7 -10.07 -14.34 -8.96
N LEU A 8 -9.07 -14.54 -9.82
CA LEU A 8 -7.69 -14.11 -9.55
C LEU A 8 -7.55 -12.59 -9.59
N THR A 9 -8.15 -11.92 -10.59
CA THR A 9 -8.18 -10.46 -10.68
C THR A 9 -8.83 -9.86 -9.44
N SER A 10 -10.00 -10.35 -9.05
CA SER A 10 -10.70 -9.85 -7.85
C SER A 10 -9.88 -10.00 -6.56
N LYS A 11 -9.10 -11.08 -6.42
CA LYS A 11 -8.19 -11.25 -5.28
C LYS A 11 -7.02 -10.26 -5.32
N ILE A 12 -6.50 -9.94 -6.50
CA ILE A 12 -5.43 -8.94 -6.65
C ILE A 12 -5.94 -7.56 -6.26
N GLU A 13 -7.12 -7.17 -6.73
CA GLU A 13 -7.77 -5.90 -6.37
C GLU A 13 -7.99 -5.78 -4.85
N ALA A 14 -8.45 -6.86 -4.20
CA ALA A 14 -8.62 -6.90 -2.75
C ALA A 14 -7.29 -6.67 -2.02
N MET A 15 -6.22 -7.37 -2.43
CA MET A 15 -4.88 -7.19 -1.83
C MET A 15 -4.30 -5.81 -2.09
N GLN A 16 -4.54 -5.21 -3.26
CA GLN A 16 -4.14 -3.83 -3.55
C GLN A 16 -4.85 -2.85 -2.58
N GLY A 17 -6.15 -3.04 -2.33
CA GLY A 17 -6.90 -2.25 -1.36
C GLY A 17 -6.32 -2.32 0.05
N GLU A 18 -6.03 -3.53 0.54
CA GLU A 18 -5.39 -3.73 1.86
C GLU A 18 -4.03 -3.04 1.95
N LEU A 19 -3.19 -3.12 0.89
CA LEU A 19 -1.89 -2.44 0.87
C LEU A 19 -2.04 -0.91 0.92
N VAL A 20 -3.04 -0.34 0.24
CA VAL A 20 -3.33 1.10 0.31
C VAL A 20 -3.76 1.50 1.71
N GLU A 21 -4.59 0.70 2.38
CA GLU A 21 -5.00 0.95 3.76
C GLU A 21 -3.81 0.92 4.73
N ILE A 22 -2.91 -0.05 4.57
CA ILE A 22 -1.67 -0.15 5.35
C ILE A 22 -0.82 1.10 5.12
N GLN A 23 -0.56 1.50 3.87
CA GLN A 23 0.21 2.71 3.56
C GLN A 23 -0.43 3.97 4.16
N SER A 24 -1.75 4.07 4.11
CA SER A 24 -2.51 5.18 4.68
C SER A 24 -2.37 5.25 6.21
N TYR A 25 -2.41 4.10 6.89
CA TYR A 25 -2.18 4.01 8.33
C TYR A 25 -0.77 4.43 8.72
N ILE A 26 0.23 4.01 7.94
CA ILE A 26 1.63 4.38 8.13
C ILE A 26 1.82 5.90 8.01
N ALA A 27 1.27 6.50 6.95
CA ALA A 27 1.36 7.94 6.73
C ALA A 27 0.75 8.75 7.90
N ARG A 28 -0.46 8.36 8.35
CA ARG A 28 -1.12 9.00 9.50
C ARG A 28 -0.30 8.93 10.78
N ARG A 29 0.35 7.79 11.04
CA ARG A 29 1.25 7.63 12.20
C ARG A 29 2.47 8.55 12.10
N GLN A 30 3.08 8.64 10.91
CA GLN A 30 4.23 9.51 10.69
C GLN A 30 3.89 10.99 10.88
N GLU A 31 2.72 11.42 10.39
CA GLU A 31 2.20 12.78 10.61
C GLU A 31 2.01 13.07 12.12
N ALA A 32 1.37 12.15 12.84
CA ALA A 32 1.17 12.29 14.29
C ALA A 32 2.50 12.36 15.05
N SER A 33 3.45 11.47 14.76
CA SER A 33 4.78 11.48 15.39
C SER A 33 5.55 12.77 15.11
N SER A 34 5.55 13.24 13.85
CA SER A 34 6.21 14.50 13.49
C SER A 34 5.57 15.73 14.15
N SER A 35 4.26 15.70 14.39
CA SER A 35 3.53 16.79 15.06
C SER A 35 3.92 16.91 16.54
N ILE A 36 4.11 15.78 17.23
CA ILE A 36 4.48 15.73 18.65
C ILE A 36 5.92 16.22 18.86
N ASP A 37 6.85 15.77 18.01
CA ASP A 37 8.24 16.25 18.04
C ASP A 37 8.33 17.78 17.90
N ARG A 38 7.52 18.35 16.99
CA ARG A 38 7.44 19.80 16.79
C ARG A 38 6.86 20.54 17.99
N HIS A 39 5.88 19.96 18.68
CA HIS A 39 5.28 20.57 19.87
C HIS A 39 6.24 20.56 21.06
N ASN A 40 7.07 19.52 21.19
CA ASN A 40 8.09 19.44 22.23
C ASN A 40 9.17 20.50 22.04
N ASN A 41 9.70 20.70 20.82
CA ASN A 41 10.79 21.68 20.59
C ASN A 41 10.40 23.14 20.90
N LYS A 42 9.12 23.50 20.66
CA LYS A 42 8.62 24.85 20.89
C LYS A 42 8.34 25.10 22.37
N SER A 43 8.00 24.06 23.12
CA SER A 43 7.84 24.11 24.58
C SER A 43 9.19 24.30 25.30
N THR A 44 10.27 23.71 24.80
CA THR A 44 11.60 23.85 25.40
C THR A 44 12.23 25.23 25.12
N ASP A 45 12.07 25.79 23.92
CA ASP A 45 12.62 27.12 23.57
C ASP A 45 11.96 28.26 24.38
N ILE A 46 10.66 28.14 24.71
CA ILE A 46 9.94 29.15 25.50
C ILE A 46 10.45 29.19 26.95
N HIS A 47 10.83 28.05 27.53
CA HIS A 47 11.35 27.97 28.90
C HIS A 47 12.80 28.47 29.04
N HIS A 48 13.59 28.46 27.97
CA HIS A 48 14.96 28.97 28.01
C HIS A 48 15.07 30.49 27.76
N ARG A 49 14.05 31.12 27.17
CA ARG A 49 14.08 32.56 26.88
C ARG A 49 13.67 33.48 28.05
N THR A 50 13.19 32.94 29.17
CA THR A 50 12.75 33.76 30.33
C THR A 50 13.74 33.81 31.50
N SER A 51 14.93 33.21 31.43
CA SER A 51 15.85 33.16 32.58
C SER A 51 17.03 34.14 32.54
N VAL A 52 16.97 35.22 31.75
CA VAL A 52 18.01 36.25 31.76
C VAL A 52 17.39 37.66 31.80
N ALA A 53 16.98 38.08 33.00
CA ALA A 53 17.14 39.46 33.48
C ALA A 53 16.79 39.55 34.97
N ASP A 54 17.84 39.81 35.76
CA ASP A 54 17.85 40.77 36.87
C ASP A 54 16.92 40.57 38.08
N ALA A 55 17.52 40.11 39.19
CA ALA A 55 17.55 40.90 40.44
C ALA A 55 18.21 40.07 41.56
N THR A 56 19.28 40.63 42.12
CA THR A 56 19.67 40.52 43.53
C THR A 56 18.43 40.35 44.41
N ASN A 57 18.42 39.36 45.33
CA ASN A 57 17.87 39.43 46.71
C ASN A 57 17.57 38.03 47.31
N ARG A 58 18.46 37.60 48.22
CA ARG A 58 18.19 36.89 49.49
C ARG A 58 16.79 36.27 49.70
N GLY A 59 16.74 34.95 49.87
CA GLY A 59 15.66 34.34 50.66
C GLY A 59 15.39 32.85 50.42
N ARG A 60 15.90 32.01 51.34
CA ARG A 60 15.35 30.70 51.75
C ARG A 60 15.39 29.55 50.73
N LEU A 61 16.36 28.67 50.92
CA LEU A 61 16.40 27.30 50.39
C LEU A 61 15.11 26.56 50.76
N VAL A 62 14.26 26.31 49.76
CA VAL A 62 13.25 25.26 49.78
C VAL A 62 13.80 24.14 48.89
N PRO A 63 13.92 22.89 49.38
CA PRO A 63 14.28 21.78 48.51
C PRO A 63 13.20 21.62 47.45
N LYS A 64 13.49 22.10 46.25
CA LYS A 64 12.66 21.92 45.07
C LYS A 64 12.80 20.46 44.69
N MET A 65 11.76 19.70 44.96
CA MET A 65 11.64 18.28 44.61
C MET A 65 11.94 18.17 43.11
N THR A 66 13.14 17.67 42.78
CA THR A 66 13.51 17.32 41.42
C THR A 66 12.64 16.13 41.07
N SER A 67 11.47 16.38 40.48
CA SER A 67 10.76 15.31 39.80
C SER A 67 11.67 14.91 38.66
N ASP A 68 12.34 13.79 38.86
CA ASP A 68 12.93 12.96 37.82
C ASP A 68 11.77 12.57 36.90
N MET A 69 11.41 13.50 36.00
CA MET A 69 10.44 13.25 34.95
C MET A 69 11.18 12.37 33.98
N SER A 70 11.08 11.07 34.27
CA SER A 70 11.42 9.98 33.38
C SER A 70 11.16 10.44 31.96
N ASP A 71 12.24 10.56 31.20
CA ASP A 71 12.23 10.63 29.76
C ASP A 71 11.50 9.38 29.29
N THR A 72 10.18 9.50 29.19
CA THR A 72 9.34 8.49 28.57
C THR A 72 9.60 8.65 27.11
N HIS A 73 10.71 8.04 26.68
CA HIS A 73 11.01 7.79 25.30
C HIS A 73 9.83 6.99 24.75
N TYR A 74 8.86 7.72 24.18
CA TYR A 74 7.78 7.17 23.39
C TYR A 74 8.43 6.56 22.14
N HIS A 75 9.02 5.38 22.29
CA HIS A 75 9.39 4.53 21.18
C HIS A 75 8.09 3.89 20.67
N GLY A 76 7.28 4.68 19.96
CA GLY A 76 6.45 4.07 18.93
C GLY A 76 7.42 3.41 17.96
N GLU A 77 7.28 2.10 17.71
CA GLU A 77 8.08 1.38 16.72
C GLU A 77 8.05 2.17 15.40
N GLU A 78 9.15 2.85 15.12
CA GLU A 78 9.35 3.53 13.86
C GLU A 78 9.43 2.45 12.79
N ILE A 79 8.66 2.61 11.72
CA ILE A 79 8.60 1.59 10.68
C ILE A 79 9.97 1.49 10.03
N SER A 80 10.57 0.30 10.13
CA SER A 80 11.85 0.03 9.51
C SER A 80 11.79 0.27 8.01
N ALA A 81 12.87 0.82 7.46
CA ALA A 81 13.06 0.97 6.02
C ALA A 81 12.86 -0.35 5.26
N ASP A 82 13.20 -1.49 5.89
CA ASP A 82 13.00 -2.82 5.30
C ASP A 82 11.52 -3.19 5.16
N THR A 83 10.70 -2.86 6.16
CA THR A 83 9.24 -3.05 6.11
C THR A 83 8.62 -2.25 4.97
N TYR A 84 9.01 -0.98 4.82
CA TYR A 84 8.52 -0.14 3.74
C TYR A 84 8.99 -0.62 2.35
N ALA A 85 10.24 -1.05 2.24
CA ALA A 85 10.78 -1.62 1.01
C ALA A 85 10.02 -2.90 0.61
N THR A 86 9.66 -3.74 1.57
CA THR A 86 8.87 -4.95 1.36
C THR A 86 7.46 -4.63 0.88
N LEU A 87 6.80 -3.64 1.49
CA LEU A 87 5.49 -3.12 1.04
C LEU A 87 5.52 -2.68 -0.43
N ARG A 88 6.54 -1.89 -0.82
CA ARG A 88 6.69 -1.43 -2.20
C ARG A 88 6.93 -2.57 -3.18
N ARG A 89 7.72 -3.59 -2.80
CA ARG A 89 7.94 -4.79 -3.62
C ARG A 89 6.64 -5.56 -3.82
N HIS A 90 5.82 -5.71 -2.78
CA HIS A 90 4.53 -6.39 -2.91
C HIS A 90 3.59 -5.66 -3.85
N GLN A 91 3.51 -4.34 -3.77
CA GLN A 91 2.71 -3.53 -4.70
C GLN A 91 3.17 -3.76 -6.15
N PHE A 92 4.47 -3.65 -6.42
CA PHE A 92 5.03 -3.89 -7.76
C PHE A 92 4.74 -5.31 -8.27
N ASN A 93 4.85 -6.32 -7.40
CA ASN A 93 4.59 -7.71 -7.78
C ASN A 93 3.11 -7.94 -8.15
N LEU A 94 2.18 -7.25 -7.48
CA LEU A 94 0.75 -7.33 -7.80
C LEU A 94 0.43 -6.66 -9.13
N GLU A 95 0.98 -5.47 -9.40
CA GLU A 95 0.85 -4.79 -10.70
C GLU A 95 1.38 -5.67 -11.84
N SER A 96 2.55 -6.30 -11.65
CA SER A 96 3.10 -7.24 -12.63
C SER A 96 2.24 -8.48 -12.83
N LEU A 97 1.61 -8.99 -11.77
CA LEU A 97 0.73 -10.15 -11.86
C LEU A 97 -0.56 -9.84 -12.61
N GLU A 98 -1.13 -8.65 -12.41
CA GLU A 98 -2.29 -8.14 -13.13
C GLU A 98 -2.02 -8.06 -14.63
N GLU A 99 -0.88 -7.46 -15.04
CA GLU A 99 -0.47 -7.38 -16.44
C GLU A 99 -0.31 -8.77 -17.08
N ARG A 100 0.29 -9.71 -16.34
CA ARG A 100 0.47 -11.09 -16.80
C ARG A 100 -0.87 -11.81 -16.98
N LEU A 101 -1.83 -11.61 -16.08
CA LEU A 101 -3.17 -12.18 -16.20
C LEU A 101 -3.89 -11.62 -17.43
N GLN A 102 -3.82 -10.31 -17.66
CA GLN A 102 -4.42 -9.69 -18.83
C GLN A 102 -3.85 -10.27 -20.14
N ARG A 103 -2.53 -10.52 -20.18
CA ARG A 103 -1.88 -11.14 -21.35
C ARG A 103 -2.35 -12.57 -21.60
N ILE A 104 -2.53 -13.35 -20.54
CA ILE A 104 -3.05 -14.73 -20.62
C ILE A 104 -4.49 -14.71 -21.12
N GLU A 105 -5.32 -13.81 -20.61
CA GLU A 105 -6.70 -13.64 -21.04
C GLU A 105 -6.78 -13.31 -22.53
N ASN A 106 -6.01 -12.32 -23.00
CA ASN A 106 -5.97 -11.92 -24.41
C ASN A 106 -5.48 -13.05 -25.33
N THR A 107 -4.47 -13.80 -24.90
CA THR A 107 -3.96 -14.95 -25.65
C THR A 107 -5.02 -16.04 -25.74
N THR A 108 -5.71 -16.32 -24.62
CA THR A 108 -6.80 -17.30 -24.56
C THR A 108 -7.97 -16.90 -25.46
N ALA A 109 -8.36 -15.63 -25.46
CA ALA A 109 -9.41 -15.10 -26.32
C ALA A 109 -9.03 -15.22 -27.81
N THR A 110 -7.79 -14.87 -28.16
CA THR A 110 -7.27 -14.97 -29.54
C THR A 110 -7.27 -16.42 -30.02
N MET A 111 -6.83 -17.36 -29.18
CA MET A 111 -6.87 -18.77 -29.52
C MET A 111 -8.31 -19.24 -29.73
N LYS A 112 -9.22 -18.95 -28.79
CA LYS A 112 -10.65 -19.32 -28.93
C LYS A 112 -11.25 -18.83 -30.24
N GLU A 113 -10.98 -17.58 -30.64
CA GLU A 113 -11.47 -17.03 -31.90
C GLU A 113 -10.90 -17.78 -33.12
N LYS A 114 -9.61 -18.12 -33.12
CA LYS A 114 -9.00 -18.91 -34.20
C LYS A 114 -9.62 -20.30 -34.34
N TRP A 115 -9.84 -20.98 -33.21
CA TRP A 115 -10.52 -22.27 -33.19
C TRP A 115 -11.95 -22.15 -33.74
N ARG A 116 -12.72 -21.16 -33.27
CA ARG A 116 -14.09 -20.90 -33.74
C ARG A 116 -14.15 -20.70 -35.26
N ARG A 117 -13.22 -19.93 -35.84
CA ARG A 117 -13.14 -19.72 -37.30
C ARG A 117 -12.81 -21.00 -38.07
N GLY A 118 -11.94 -21.85 -37.52
CA GLY A 118 -11.63 -23.15 -38.12
C GLY A 118 -12.84 -24.09 -38.16
N ASP A 119 -13.59 -24.13 -37.06
CA ASP A 119 -14.83 -24.92 -36.97
C ASP A 119 -15.90 -24.41 -37.94
N GLU A 120 -16.05 -23.08 -38.04
CA GLU A 120 -16.98 -22.43 -38.98
C GLU A 120 -16.63 -22.74 -40.44
N ALA A 121 -15.35 -22.57 -40.82
CA ALA A 121 -14.90 -22.89 -42.18
C ALA A 121 -15.15 -24.37 -42.53
N THR A 122 -14.88 -25.29 -41.59
CA THR A 122 -15.11 -26.72 -41.81
C THR A 122 -16.59 -27.03 -42.02
N ARG A 123 -17.48 -26.39 -41.24
CA ARG A 123 -18.93 -26.52 -41.40
C ARG A 123 -19.38 -26.02 -42.78
N ASP A 124 -18.93 -24.84 -43.19
CA ASP A 124 -19.26 -24.25 -44.49
C ASP A 124 -18.87 -25.16 -45.67
N PHE A 125 -17.68 -25.78 -45.60
CA PHE A 125 -17.25 -26.76 -46.60
C PHE A 125 -18.18 -28.00 -46.65
N THR A 126 -18.57 -28.52 -45.49
CA THR A 126 -19.43 -29.72 -45.43
C THR A 126 -20.87 -29.46 -45.86
N ASP A 127 -21.40 -28.27 -45.59
CA ASP A 127 -22.76 -27.89 -45.99
C ASP A 127 -22.82 -27.61 -47.51
N SER A 128 -21.82 -26.93 -48.07
CA SER A 128 -21.73 -26.68 -49.52
C SER A 128 -21.67 -27.98 -50.36
N THR A 129 -21.13 -29.06 -49.80
CA THR A 129 -21.04 -30.36 -50.50
C THR A 129 -22.40 -31.07 -50.57
N LYS A 130 -23.34 -30.77 -49.66
CA LYS A 130 -24.68 -31.40 -49.64
C LYS A 130 -25.63 -30.84 -50.70
N ASP A 131 -25.41 -29.59 -51.12
CA ASP A 131 -26.21 -28.94 -52.16
C ASP A 131 -25.78 -29.34 -53.58
N THR A 132 -24.68 -30.08 -53.74
CA THR A 132 -24.17 -30.56 -55.02
C THR A 132 -24.64 -32.00 -55.34
N LYS A 133 -25.92 -32.31 -55.11
CA LYS A 133 -26.55 -33.48 -55.74
C LYS A 133 -26.90 -33.10 -57.18
N VAL A 134 -26.05 -33.53 -58.10
CA VAL A 134 -26.27 -33.45 -59.55
C VAL A 134 -27.29 -34.52 -59.93
N ASP A 135 -28.40 -34.10 -60.55
CA ASP A 135 -29.40 -34.97 -61.21
C ASP A 135 -28.80 -35.76 -62.40
#